data_AF-A0A239KKU9-F1
#
_entry.id   AF-A0A239KKU9-F1
#
_cell.length_a   1.000
_cell.length_b   1.000
_cell.length_c   1.000
_cell.angle_alpha   90.00
_cell.angle_beta   90.00
_cell.angle_gamma   90.00
#
_symmetry.space_group_name_H-M   'P 1'
#
loop_
_entity.id
_entity.type
_entity.pdbx_description
1 polymer ?
#
loop_
_entity_poly.entity_id
_entity_poly.type
_entity_poly.pdbx_seq_one_letter_code
_entity_poly.pdbx_strand_id
1 'polypeptide(L)'
;MNTNYDIIRNLIGLQGLEIIYTNVNNGIFEVFAKSAFDFAKCPHCRHITYFTLTSKEDVASFLAYYKDLVAEYDIPELEKFVKTLDNWMEYILNYYDYPISNGTTEGNNHKVKNIKRRAYGYRNRSNWEIRVKYEFQCA
;
A
#
# COMPACT_ATOMS: atom_id res chain seq x y z
N MET A 1 -9.90 -27.51 22.63
CA MET A 1 -8.50 -27.81 22.28
C MET A 1 -7.77 -26.49 22.23
N ASN A 2 -6.72 -26.29 23.04
CA ASN A 2 -5.88 -25.09 22.98
C ASN A 2 -5.21 -25.04 21.62
N THR A 3 -5.70 -24.17 20.73
CA THR A 3 -5.09 -23.93 19.43
C THR A 3 -3.71 -23.35 19.71
N ASN A 4 -2.66 -24.14 19.47
CA ASN A 4 -1.29 -23.71 19.71
C ASN A 4 -0.89 -22.72 18.60
N TYR A 5 -1.21 -21.43 18.83
CA TYR A 5 -1.00 -20.34 17.89
C TYR A 5 0.47 -20.14 17.50
N ASP A 6 1.41 -20.74 18.23
CA ASP A 6 2.84 -20.67 17.91
C ASP A 6 3.21 -21.50 16.67
N ILE A 7 2.47 -22.59 16.41
CA ILE A 7 2.64 -23.37 15.17
C ILE A 7 2.27 -22.51 13.96
N ILE A 8 1.18 -21.75 14.05
CA ILE A 8 0.69 -20.87 12.98
C ILE A 8 1.66 -19.69 12.78
N ARG A 9 2.14 -19.05 13.84
CA ARG A 9 3.16 -17.99 13.75
C ARG A 9 4.43 -18.46 13.03
N ASN A 10 4.88 -19.69 13.31
CA ASN A 10 6.09 -20.25 12.71
C ASN A 10 5.90 -20.73 11.26
N LEU A 11 4.72 -21.23 10.89
CA LEU A 11 4.44 -21.76 9.55
C LEU A 11 4.27 -20.69 8.47
N ILE A 12 3.71 -19.53 8.81
CA ILE A 12 3.44 -18.47 7.81
C ILE A 12 4.62 -17.48 7.71
N GLY A 13 5.61 -17.56 8.60
CA GLY A 13 6.76 -16.64 8.62
C GLY A 13 6.39 -15.18 8.91
N LEU A 14 5.17 -14.92 9.40
CA LEU A 14 4.64 -13.59 9.63
C LEU A 14 5.07 -13.07 11.01
N GLN A 15 6.22 -12.42 11.09
CA GLN A 15 6.65 -11.68 12.28
C GLN A 15 5.80 -10.40 12.41
N GLY A 16 5.19 -10.18 13.59
CA GLY A 16 4.51 -8.91 13.92
C GLY A 16 2.97 -8.91 13.89
N LEU A 17 2.32 -10.07 13.80
CA LEU A 17 0.85 -10.19 13.91
C LEU A 17 0.42 -10.95 15.17
N GLU A 18 -0.60 -10.44 15.86
CA GLU A 18 -1.29 -11.10 16.96
C GLU A 18 -2.59 -11.73 16.42
N ILE A 19 -2.67 -13.06 16.44
CA ILE A 19 -3.86 -13.80 16.01
C ILE A 19 -4.95 -13.58 17.06
N ILE A 20 -6.07 -13.00 16.64
CA ILE A 20 -7.24 -12.72 17.48
C ILE A 20 -8.06 -14.00 17.65
N TYR A 21 -8.38 -14.67 16.54
CA TYR A 21 -8.99 -16.01 16.53
C TYR A 21 -8.85 -16.67 15.15
N THR A 22 -9.13 -17.96 15.10
CA THR A 22 -9.09 -18.78 13.87
C THR A 22 -10.41 -19.49 13.66
N ASN A 23 -10.94 -19.46 12.44
CA ASN A 23 -12.12 -20.22 12.05
C ASN A 23 -11.75 -21.25 10.95
N VAL A 24 -12.38 -22.41 10.99
CA VAL A 24 -12.30 -23.41 9.92
C VAL A 24 -13.69 -23.62 9.36
N ASN A 25 -13.95 -23.05 8.19
CA ASN A 25 -15.22 -23.19 7.48
C ASN A 25 -14.96 -23.92 6.16
N ASN A 26 -15.58 -25.09 5.97
CA ASN A 26 -15.52 -25.86 4.71
C ASN A 26 -14.09 -26.11 4.18
N GLY A 27 -13.13 -26.39 5.07
CA GLY A 27 -11.73 -26.64 4.71
C GLY A 27 -10.89 -25.38 4.43
N ILE A 28 -11.48 -24.18 4.54
CA ILE A 28 -10.78 -22.90 4.48
C ILE A 28 -10.46 -22.46 5.91
N PHE A 29 -9.17 -22.19 6.16
CA PHE A 29 -8.66 -21.69 7.44
C PHE A 29 -8.60 -20.17 7.41
N GLU A 30 -9.53 -19.52 8.11
CA GLU A 30 -9.62 -18.07 8.21
C GLU A 30 -8.91 -17.61 9.48
N VAL A 31 -7.83 -16.83 9.31
CA VAL A 31 -7.06 -16.25 10.41
C VAL A 31 -7.40 -14.78 10.54
N PHE A 32 -7.98 -14.41 11.67
CA PHE A 32 -8.19 -13.01 12.02
C PHE A 32 -7.02 -12.57 12.91
N ALA A 33 -6.23 -11.61 12.44
CA ALA A 33 -5.07 -11.10 13.17
C ALA A 33 -5.06 -9.57 13.17
N LYS A 34 -4.53 -8.99 14.25
CA LYS A 34 -4.18 -7.56 14.35
C LYS A 34 -2.66 -7.42 14.34
N SER A 35 -2.17 -6.21 14.10
CA SER A 35 -0.75 -5.93 14.34
C SER A 35 -0.42 -6.18 15.81
N ALA A 36 0.68 -6.88 16.09
CA ALA A 36 1.19 -7.04 17.44
C ALA A 36 1.91 -5.76 17.95
N PHE A 37 2.21 -4.84 17.04
CA PHE A 37 2.95 -3.61 17.31
C PHE A 37 2.34 -2.43 16.56
N ASP A 38 2.28 -1.25 17.19
CA ASP A 38 1.90 0.00 16.51
C ASP A 38 3.05 0.58 15.67
N PHE A 39 4.04 -0.26 15.35
CA PHE A 39 5.20 0.14 14.58
C PHE A 39 5.61 -0.92 13.57
N ALA A 40 6.09 -0.47 12.41
CA ALA A 40 6.74 -1.33 11.43
C ALA A 40 8.25 -1.19 11.55
N LYS A 41 8.96 -2.30 11.68
CA LYS A 41 10.43 -2.32 11.69
C LYS A 41 10.93 -2.70 10.31
N CYS A 42 11.67 -1.81 9.66
CA CYS A 42 12.30 -2.12 8.38
C CYS A 42 13.28 -3.30 8.55
N PRO A 43 13.12 -4.40 7.81
CA PRO A 43 14.00 -5.57 7.94
C PRO A 43 15.43 -5.29 7.47
N HIS A 44 15.64 -4.24 6.67
CA HIS A 44 16.94 -3.89 6.13
C HIS A 44 17.74 -2.95 7.04
N CYS A 45 17.16 -1.82 7.47
CA CYS A 45 17.86 -0.82 8.28
C CYS A 45 17.46 -0.82 9.76
N ARG A 46 16.54 -1.70 10.18
CA ARG A 46 15.99 -1.81 11.56
C ARG A 46 15.33 -0.55 12.11
N HIS A 47 15.13 0.47 11.27
CA HIS A 47 14.39 1.66 11.62
C HIS A 47 12.93 1.31 11.94
N ILE A 48 12.39 1.93 12.98
CA ILE A 48 11.05 1.64 13.51
C ILE A 48 10.16 2.83 13.17
N THR A 49 9.10 2.61 12.37
CA THR A 49 8.10 3.64 12.07
C THR A 49 6.97 3.54 13.08
N TYR A 50 6.87 4.51 13.99
CA TYR A 50 5.88 4.53 15.09
C TYR A 50 4.52 5.17 14.71
N PHE A 51 4.34 5.59 13.46
CA PHE A 51 3.26 6.51 13.13
C PHE A 51 2.09 5.81 12.47
N THR A 52 1.05 5.57 13.25
CA THR A 52 -0.31 5.59 12.72
C THR A 52 -0.68 7.06 12.49
N LEU A 53 -0.45 7.55 11.27
CA LEU A 53 -0.89 8.88 10.87
C LEU A 53 -2.41 8.88 10.74
N THR A 54 -3.10 9.13 11.84
CA THR A 54 -4.57 9.03 11.94
C THR A 54 -5.27 10.37 11.70
N SER A 55 -4.58 11.50 11.94
CA SER A 55 -5.14 12.84 11.75
C SER A 55 -4.37 13.67 10.70
N LYS A 56 -5.04 14.70 10.18
CA LYS A 56 -4.47 15.65 9.20
C LYS A 56 -3.33 16.46 9.83
N GLU A 57 -3.44 16.78 11.11
CA GLU A 57 -2.46 17.52 11.89
C GLU A 57 -1.18 16.71 12.12
N ASP A 58 -1.31 15.41 12.40
CA ASP A 58 -0.15 14.51 12.58
C ASP A 58 0.66 14.41 11.29
N VAL A 59 -0.02 14.32 10.15
CA VAL A 59 0.61 14.25 8.82
C VAL A 59 1.31 15.55 8.50
N ALA A 60 0.66 16.68 8.73
CA ALA A 60 1.27 17.99 8.50
C ALA A 60 2.54 18.17 9.34
N SER A 61 2.50 17.75 10.61
CA SER A 61 3.65 17.80 11.52
C SER A 61 4.79 16.88 11.06
N PHE A 62 4.45 15.65 10.65
CA PHE A 62 5.42 14.71 10.11
C PHE A 62 6.07 15.21 8.82
N LEU A 63 5.28 15.79 7.91
CA LEU A 63 5.79 16.33 6.64
C LEU A 63 6.68 17.55 6.87
N ALA A 64 6.39 18.38 7.89
CA ALA A 64 7.28 19.46 8.30
C ALA A 64 8.64 18.91 8.79
N TYR A 65 8.61 17.95 9.72
CA TYR A 65 9.82 17.28 10.20
C TYR A 65 10.62 16.64 9.06
N TYR A 66 9.95 15.97 8.13
CA TYR A 66 10.60 15.35 6.98
C TYR A 66 11.31 16.38 6.09
N LYS A 67 10.74 17.56 5.87
CA LYS A 67 11.38 18.63 5.08
C LYS A 67 12.63 19.17 5.76
N ASP A 68 12.57 19.38 7.07
CA ASP A 68 13.72 19.83 7.84
C ASP A 68 14.87 18.81 7.73
N LEU A 69 14.53 17.52 7.80
CA LEU A 69 15.48 16.43 7.62
C LEU A 69 16.10 16.43 6.21
N VAL A 70 15.29 16.63 5.17
CA VAL A 70 15.78 16.71 3.78
C VAL A 70 16.73 17.90 3.60
N ALA A 71 16.41 19.04 4.19
CA ALA A 71 17.27 20.23 4.15
C ALA A 71 18.59 20.01 4.90
N GLU A 72 18.59 19.26 6.00
CA GLU A 72 19.82 18.91 6.74
C GLU A 72 20.75 17.99 5.94
N TYR A 73 20.20 16.99 5.26
CA TYR A 73 21.00 16.02 4.49
C TYR A 73 21.46 16.54 3.11
N ASP A 74 20.91 17.64 2.61
CA ASP A 74 21.29 18.31 1.34
C ASP A 74 21.40 17.34 0.15
N ILE A 75 20.40 16.46 0.00
CA ILE A 75 20.33 15.49 -1.11
C ILE A 75 19.49 16.10 -2.25
N PRO A 76 20.07 16.43 -3.42
CA PRO A 76 19.38 17.16 -4.48
C PRO A 76 18.12 16.47 -5.02
N GLU A 77 18.10 15.14 -5.05
CA GLU A 77 16.94 14.34 -5.45
C GLU A 77 15.78 14.48 -4.47
N LEU A 78 16.08 14.54 -3.17
CA LEU A 78 15.08 14.68 -2.12
C LEU A 78 14.55 16.12 -2.08
N GLU A 79 15.38 17.13 -2.32
CA GLU A 79 14.89 18.51 -2.46
C GLU A 79 13.91 18.66 -3.63
N LYS A 80 14.19 18.02 -4.78
CA LYS A 80 13.25 17.99 -5.91
C LYS A 80 11.94 17.28 -5.54
N PHE A 81 12.03 16.21 -4.75
CA PHE A 81 10.86 15.52 -4.23
C PHE A 81 10.04 16.41 -3.29
N VAL A 82 10.68 17.16 -2.38
CA VAL A 82 10.02 18.10 -1.47
C VAL A 82 9.24 19.17 -2.25
N LYS A 83 9.80 19.72 -3.34
CA LYS A 83 9.07 20.65 -4.21
C LYS A 83 7.81 20.01 -4.82
N THR A 84 7.90 18.74 -5.19
CA THR A 84 6.73 18.00 -5.67
C THR A 84 5.73 17.80 -4.55
N LEU A 85 6.19 17.39 -3.37
CA LEU A 85 5.35 17.21 -2.18
C LEU A 85 4.59 18.49 -1.83
N ASP A 86 5.24 19.66 -1.90
CA ASP A 86 4.61 20.97 -1.67
C ASP A 86 3.48 21.27 -2.65
N ASN A 87 3.70 21.00 -3.95
CA ASN A 87 2.68 21.21 -4.97
C ASN A 87 1.44 20.32 -4.78
N TRP A 88 1.60 19.15 -4.15
CA TRP A 88 0.53 18.17 -3.97
C TRP A 88 0.01 18.07 -2.53
N MET A 89 0.54 18.89 -1.61
CA MET A 89 0.29 18.82 -0.17
C MET A 89 -1.20 18.88 0.16
N GLU A 90 -1.92 19.83 -0.45
CA GLU A 90 -3.36 20.01 -0.24
C GLU A 90 -4.14 18.73 -0.58
N TYR A 91 -3.84 18.10 -1.72
CA TYR A 91 -4.50 16.86 -2.15
C TYR A 91 -4.17 15.67 -1.26
N ILE A 92 -2.94 15.59 -0.77
CA ILE A 92 -2.51 14.55 0.17
C ILE A 92 -3.28 14.68 1.49
N LEU A 93 -3.40 15.90 2.02
CA LEU A 93 -4.11 16.15 3.26
C LEU A 93 -5.63 15.98 3.10
N ASN A 94 -6.19 16.28 1.92
CA ASN A 94 -7.61 16.07 1.61
C ASN A 94 -8.04 14.59 1.66
N TYR A 95 -7.11 13.64 1.59
CA TYR A 95 -7.43 12.22 1.75
C TYR A 95 -8.03 11.91 3.14
N TYR A 96 -7.66 12.67 4.16
CA TYR A 96 -8.16 12.50 5.53
C TYR A 96 -9.60 12.98 5.70
N ASP A 97 -9.99 14.00 4.94
CA ASP A 97 -11.36 14.50 4.90
C ASP A 97 -12.24 13.65 3.95
N TYR A 98 -11.66 13.20 2.84
CA TYR A 98 -12.32 12.41 1.81
C TYR A 98 -11.43 11.22 1.42
N PRO A 99 -11.73 9.99 1.86
CA PRO A 99 -10.90 8.81 1.60
C PRO A 99 -11.08 8.28 0.18
N ILE A 100 -10.92 9.16 -0.81
CA ILE A 100 -10.96 8.85 -2.23
C ILE A 100 -9.55 8.44 -2.63
N SER A 101 -9.40 7.17 -3.02
CA SER A 101 -8.12 6.66 -3.51
C SER A 101 -8.15 6.46 -5.02
N ASN A 102 -7.00 6.69 -5.66
CA ASN A 102 -6.80 6.29 -7.05
C ASN A 102 -6.57 4.78 -7.22
N GLY A 103 -6.73 3.97 -6.17
CA GLY A 103 -6.42 2.54 -6.18
C GLY A 103 -7.17 1.77 -7.25
N THR A 104 -8.47 2.02 -7.43
CA THR A 104 -9.27 1.40 -8.50
C THR A 104 -8.75 1.80 -9.89
N THR A 105 -8.42 3.07 -10.08
CA THR A 105 -7.87 3.59 -11.34
C THR A 105 -6.49 3.00 -11.65
N GLU A 106 -5.62 2.88 -10.64
CA GLU A 106 -4.31 2.24 -10.76
C GLU A 106 -4.44 0.74 -11.06
N GLY A 107 -5.38 0.04 -10.41
CA GLY A 107 -5.70 -1.35 -10.71
C GLY A 107 -6.14 -1.56 -12.15
N ASN A 108 -7.03 -0.69 -12.65
CA ASN A 108 -7.44 -0.71 -14.05
C ASN A 108 -6.28 -0.43 -15.01
N ASN A 109 -5.44 0.57 -14.69
CA ASN A 109 -4.23 0.88 -15.46
C ASN A 109 -3.26 -0.30 -15.48
N HIS A 110 -3.10 -1.01 -14.37
CA HIS A 110 -2.27 -2.20 -14.28
C HIS A 110 -2.84 -3.35 -15.13
N LYS A 111 -4.16 -3.56 -15.10
CA LYS A 111 -4.86 -4.54 -15.94
C LYS A 111 -4.60 -4.27 -17.43
N VAL A 112 -4.78 -3.02 -17.87
CA VAL A 112 -4.50 -2.55 -19.24
C VAL A 112 -3.03 -2.80 -19.62
N LYS A 113 -2.08 -2.43 -18.76
CA LYS A 113 -0.65 -2.68 -18.99
C LYS A 113 -0.35 -4.18 -19.13
N ASN A 114 -0.96 -5.02 -18.31
CA ASN A 114 -0.79 -6.48 -18.39
C ASN A 114 -1.36 -7.07 -19.68
N ILE A 115 -2.52 -6.59 -20.15
CA ILE A 115 -3.07 -7.00 -21.45
C ILE A 115 -2.10 -6.68 -22.58
N LYS A 116 -1.48 -5.49 -22.57
CA LYS A 116 -0.45 -5.12 -23.57
C LYS A 116 0.78 -6.03 -23.47
N ARG A 117 1.29 -6.29 -22.27
CA ARG A 117 2.46 -7.17 -22.04
C ARG A 117 2.22 -8.60 -22.51
N ARG A 118 1.08 -9.20 -22.15
CA ARG A 118 0.71 -10.57 -22.54
C ARG A 118 0.57 -10.77 -24.04
N ALA A 119 0.17 -9.72 -24.75
CA ALA A 119 0.01 -9.75 -26.20
C ALA A 119 1.28 -9.40 -26.98
N TYR A 120 2.39 -9.04 -26.30
CA TYR A 120 3.60 -8.50 -26.93
C TYR A 120 3.33 -7.28 -27.84
N GLY A 121 2.30 -6.49 -27.48
CA GLY A 121 1.81 -5.37 -28.27
C GLY A 121 0.78 -5.76 -29.33
N TYR A 122 -0.16 -4.85 -29.60
CA TYR A 122 -1.17 -5.03 -30.63
C TYR A 122 -0.79 -4.24 -31.88
N ARG A 123 -0.71 -4.91 -33.03
CA ARG A 123 -0.51 -4.25 -34.34
C ARG A 123 -1.78 -3.54 -34.83
N ASN A 124 -2.95 -4.12 -34.54
CA ASN A 124 -4.24 -3.58 -34.92
C ASN A 124 -4.93 -2.96 -33.70
N ARG A 125 -5.27 -1.66 -33.81
CA ARG A 125 -5.96 -0.90 -32.76
C ARG A 125 -7.35 -1.44 -32.43
N SER A 126 -8.10 -1.92 -33.42
CA SER A 126 -9.44 -2.48 -33.20
C SER A 126 -9.40 -3.72 -32.31
N ASN A 127 -8.40 -4.60 -32.51
CA ASN A 127 -8.22 -5.78 -31.67
C ASN A 127 -7.83 -5.42 -30.23
N TRP A 128 -7.03 -4.37 -30.07
CA TRP A 128 -6.72 -3.81 -28.75
C TRP A 128 -7.98 -3.33 -28.03
N GLU A 129 -8.81 -2.53 -28.70
CA GLU A 129 -10.03 -1.97 -28.12
C GLU A 129 -11.05 -3.05 -27.73
N ILE A 130 -11.24 -4.06 -28.58
CA ILE A 130 -12.10 -5.22 -28.29
C ILE A 130 -11.59 -5.95 -27.04
N ARG A 131 -10.28 -6.23 -26.98
CA ARG A 131 -9.72 -6.96 -25.85
C ARG A 131 -9.83 -6.18 -24.54
N VAL A 132 -9.58 -4.88 -24.56
CA VAL A 132 -9.75 -4.03 -23.38
C VAL A 132 -11.22 -4.05 -22.93
N LYS A 133 -12.17 -3.82 -23.83
CA LYS A 133 -13.60 -3.82 -23.50
C LYS A 133 -14.05 -5.14 -22.89
N TYR A 134 -13.61 -6.27 -23.45
CA TYR A 134 -13.92 -7.60 -22.93
C TYR A 134 -13.45 -7.81 -21.48
N GLU A 135 -12.27 -7.31 -21.12
CA GLU A 135 -11.68 -7.47 -19.78
C GLU A 135 -12.34 -6.58 -18.71
N PHE A 136 -13.12 -5.56 -19.12
CA PHE A 136 -13.85 -4.65 -18.24
C PHE A 136 -15.38 -4.87 -18.26
N GLN A 137 -15.91 -5.77 -19.10
CA GLN A 137 -17.35 -6.05 -19.20
C GLN A 137 -17.91 -6.94 -18.08
N CYS A 138 -17.06 -7.51 -17.22
CA CYS A 138 -17.48 -8.35 -16.07
C CYS A 138 -17.04 -7.78 -14.71
N ALA A 139 -16.80 -6.47 -14.60
CA ALA A 139 -16.49 -5.81 -13.33
C ALA A 139 -17.74 -5.13 -12.75
#